data_AF-A0A2I0T6A5-F1
#
_entry.id   AF-A0A2I0T6A5-F1
#
_cell.length_a   1.000
_cell.length_b   1.000
_cell.length_c   1.000
_cell.angle_alpha   90.00
_cell.angle_beta   90.00
_cell.angle_gamma   90.00
#
_symmetry.space_group_name_H-M   'P 1'
#
loop_
_entity.id
_entity.type
_entity.pdbx_description
1 polymer ?
#
loop_
_entity_poly.entity_id
_entity_poly.type
_entity_poly.pdbx_seq_one_letter_code
_entity_poly.pdbx_strand_id
1 'polypeptide(L)'
;MVIMSQVYKQTLAKSSDTLVGAHVRIHRCNESFIYLLSPLRSVTIEKCRNSTFVLGPVQASVHVHSCDNVKVIVVCHRLCLSSTSGCTFYILTPTQPLILLGNEAISFAPFHTHYPMLEDHMAQPAGSGKSLPTSV
;
A
#
# COMPACT_ATOMS: atom_id res chain seq x y z
N MET A 1 10.95 -11.79 -2.76
CA MET A 1 9.49 -11.53 -2.84
C MET A 1 8.86 -12.10 -1.58
N VAL A 2 8.06 -11.31 -0.87
CA VAL A 2 7.39 -11.71 0.38
C VAL A 2 5.89 -11.85 0.09
N ILE A 3 5.30 -12.98 0.47
CA ILE A 3 3.87 -13.25 0.28
C ILE A 3 3.20 -13.30 1.64
N MET A 4 2.08 -12.59 1.74
CA MET A 4 1.16 -12.64 2.86
C MET A 4 -0.20 -13.05 2.33
N SER A 5 -0.74 -14.14 2.84
CA SER A 5 -2.02 -14.62 2.34
C SER A 5 -2.90 -15.21 3.41
N GLN A 6 -4.21 -15.20 3.15
CA GLN A 6 -5.22 -15.87 3.98
C GLN A 6 -5.26 -15.39 5.43
N VAL A 7 -4.88 -14.14 5.68
CA VAL A 7 -5.08 -13.50 6.98
C VAL A 7 -6.59 -13.24 7.14
N TYR A 8 -7.18 -13.72 8.23
CA TYR A 8 -8.61 -13.61 8.50
C TYR A 8 -8.88 -13.19 9.93
N LYS A 9 -9.68 -12.12 10.13
CA LYS A 9 -10.05 -11.60 11.46
C LYS A 9 -8.85 -11.34 12.37
N GLN A 10 -7.76 -10.86 11.78
CA GLN A 10 -6.49 -10.68 12.48
C GLN A 10 -5.92 -9.29 12.25
N THR A 11 -5.20 -8.81 13.26
CA THR A 11 -4.33 -7.64 13.13
C THR A 11 -2.90 -8.11 13.07
N LEU A 12 -2.18 -7.71 12.02
CA LEU A 12 -0.80 -8.07 11.81
C LEU A 12 0.02 -6.82 11.60
N ALA A 13 1.04 -6.61 12.44
CA ALA A 13 2.02 -5.57 12.28
C ALA A 13 3.40 -6.19 12.06
N LYS A 14 4.05 -5.81 10.97
CA LYS A 14 5.41 -6.24 10.66
C LYS A 14 6.30 -5.04 10.33
N SER A 15 7.43 -5.02 11.01
CA SER A 15 8.60 -4.20 10.71
C SER A 15 9.82 -5.11 10.85
N SER A 16 10.51 -5.38 9.75
CA SER A 16 11.67 -6.27 9.75
C SER A 16 12.58 -5.99 8.56
N ASP A 17 13.88 -6.26 8.70
CA ASP A 17 14.86 -6.10 7.62
C ASP A 17 14.48 -6.91 6.36
N THR A 18 13.75 -8.01 6.54
CA THR A 18 13.23 -8.84 5.44
C THR A 18 12.20 -8.15 4.55
N LEU A 19 11.54 -7.08 5.04
CA LEU A 19 10.59 -6.29 4.28
C LEU A 19 11.25 -5.09 3.58
N VAL A 20 12.42 -4.64 4.07
CA VAL A 20 13.12 -3.49 3.51
C VAL A 20 13.47 -3.76 2.04
N GLY A 21 12.96 -2.92 1.14
CA GLY A 21 13.16 -3.06 -0.31
C GLY A 21 12.48 -4.29 -0.93
N ALA A 22 11.60 -4.98 -0.20
CA ALA A 22 10.95 -6.18 -0.69
C ALA A 22 9.79 -5.86 -1.66
N HIS A 23 9.57 -6.80 -2.58
CA HIS A 23 8.32 -6.90 -3.33
C HIS A 23 7.32 -7.71 -2.49
N VAL A 24 6.23 -7.08 -2.06
CA VAL A 24 5.21 -7.70 -1.21
C VAL A 24 3.95 -8.01 -2.00
N ARG A 25 3.42 -9.22 -1.85
CA ARG A 25 2.10 -9.61 -2.36
C ARG A 25 1.19 -10.00 -1.20
N ILE A 26 0.11 -9.25 -1.04
CA ILE A 26 -0.96 -9.50 -0.07
C ILE A 26 -2.15 -10.10 -0.82
N HIS A 27 -2.54 -11.32 -0.48
CA HIS A 27 -3.48 -12.10 -1.30
C HIS A 27 -4.53 -12.82 -0.46
N ARG A 28 -5.82 -12.66 -0.78
CA ARG A 28 -6.94 -13.31 -0.07
C ARG A 28 -6.98 -13.02 1.44
N CYS A 29 -6.68 -11.79 1.85
CA CYS A 29 -6.84 -11.36 3.24
C CYS A 29 -8.23 -10.75 3.44
N ASN A 30 -8.94 -11.14 4.50
CA ASN A 30 -10.31 -10.70 4.75
C ASN A 30 -10.52 -10.26 6.20
N GLU A 31 -11.34 -9.23 6.42
CA GLU A 31 -11.68 -8.74 7.76
C GLU A 31 -10.44 -8.47 8.64
N SER A 32 -9.37 -7.93 8.06
CA SER A 32 -8.06 -7.87 8.72
C SER A 32 -7.43 -6.47 8.66
N PHE A 33 -6.57 -6.19 9.63
CA PHE A 33 -5.76 -4.98 9.68
C PHE A 33 -4.29 -5.37 9.49
N ILE A 34 -3.67 -4.89 8.42
CA ILE A 34 -2.30 -5.27 8.06
C ILE A 34 -1.43 -4.01 7.99
N TYR A 35 -0.42 -3.96 8.85
CA TYR A 35 0.57 -2.90 8.95
C TYR A 35 1.92 -3.41 8.49
N LEU A 36 2.46 -2.85 7.41
CA LEU A 36 3.80 -3.15 6.90
C LEU A 36 4.64 -1.88 6.98
N LEU A 37 5.24 -1.62 8.14
CA LEU A 37 5.87 -0.34 8.48
C LEU A 37 7.37 -0.35 8.16
N SER A 38 7.71 -0.65 6.91
CA SER A 38 9.08 -0.67 6.38
C SER A 38 9.10 -0.08 4.96
N PRO A 39 10.24 0.44 4.47
CA PRO A 39 10.35 0.86 3.07
C PRO A 39 10.18 -0.36 2.15
N LEU A 40 9.22 -0.31 1.23
CA LEU A 40 8.91 -1.41 0.31
C LEU A 40 9.29 -1.03 -1.11
N ARG A 41 9.66 -2.01 -1.94
CA ARG A 41 9.94 -1.77 -3.36
C ARG A 41 8.66 -1.71 -4.17
N SER A 42 7.77 -2.68 -4.01
CA SER A 42 6.44 -2.67 -4.62
C SER A 42 5.45 -3.48 -3.78
N VAL A 43 4.16 -3.15 -3.91
CA VAL A 43 3.09 -3.88 -3.21
C VAL A 43 1.98 -4.26 -4.18
N THR A 44 1.53 -5.51 -4.10
CA THR A 44 0.37 -6.01 -4.83
C THR A 44 -0.66 -6.50 -3.82
N ILE A 45 -1.87 -5.94 -3.84
CA ILE A 45 -3.01 -6.31 -3.00
C ILE A 45 -4.07 -6.95 -3.88
N GLU A 46 -4.36 -8.22 -3.65
CA GLU A 46 -5.24 -9.02 -4.52
C GLU A 46 -6.29 -9.78 -3.74
N LYS A 47 -7.53 -9.79 -4.24
CA LYS A 47 -8.60 -10.67 -3.73
C LYS A 47 -8.87 -10.46 -2.23
N CYS A 48 -8.70 -9.24 -1.74
CA CYS A 48 -8.89 -8.90 -0.33
C CYS A 48 -10.24 -8.21 -0.09
N ARG A 49 -10.84 -8.43 1.08
CA ARG A 49 -12.15 -7.86 1.43
C ARG A 49 -12.21 -7.29 2.84
N ASN A 50 -12.99 -6.23 3.07
CA ASN A 50 -13.27 -5.68 4.39
C ASN A 50 -12.00 -5.46 5.25
N SER A 51 -10.89 -5.02 4.62
CA SER A 51 -9.57 -5.02 5.24
C SER A 51 -8.90 -3.65 5.13
N THR A 52 -8.05 -3.33 6.10
CA THR A 52 -7.27 -2.09 6.12
C THR A 52 -5.80 -2.41 5.98
N PHE A 53 -5.13 -1.74 5.06
CA PHE A 53 -3.70 -1.89 4.78
C PHE A 53 -3.00 -0.56 5.05
N VAL A 54 -2.09 -0.55 6.03
CA VAL A 54 -1.22 0.59 6.33
C VAL A 54 0.19 0.21 5.92
N LEU A 55 0.74 0.92 4.95
CA LEU A 55 2.01 0.58 4.33
C LEU A 55 3.03 1.70 4.58
N GLY A 56 4.27 1.32 4.81
CA GLY A 56 5.41 2.21 4.69
C GLY A 56 5.61 2.69 3.24
N PRO A 57 6.57 3.60 3.01
CA PRO A 57 6.85 4.15 1.69
C PRO A 57 7.10 3.07 0.65
N VAL A 58 6.41 3.16 -0.49
CA VAL A 58 6.52 2.21 -1.60
C VAL A 58 7.21 2.86 -2.79
N GLN A 59 8.45 2.45 -3.06
CA GLN A 59 9.32 3.11 -4.02
C GLN A 59 8.79 3.06 -5.47
N ALA A 60 8.28 1.92 -5.94
CA ALA A 60 7.99 1.74 -7.37
C ALA A 60 6.50 1.83 -7.71
N SER A 61 5.68 0.95 -7.15
CA SER A 61 4.25 0.91 -7.42
C SER A 61 3.46 0.13 -6.37
N VAL A 62 2.20 0.54 -6.21
CA VAL A 62 1.15 -0.19 -5.52
C VAL A 62 0.10 -0.60 -6.55
N HIS A 63 -0.19 -1.89 -6.61
CA HIS A 63 -1.22 -2.47 -7.47
C HIS A 63 -2.33 -3.04 -6.59
N VAL A 64 -3.57 -2.63 -6.81
CA VAL A 64 -4.73 -3.16 -6.09
C VAL A 64 -5.72 -3.73 -7.10
N HIS A 65 -6.01 -5.02 -6.96
CA HIS A 65 -6.79 -5.76 -7.94
C HIS A 65 -7.80 -6.70 -7.29
N SER A 66 -9.02 -6.78 -7.83
CA SER A 66 -10.06 -7.70 -7.33
C SER A 66 -10.35 -7.55 -5.83
N CYS A 67 -10.43 -6.32 -5.32
CA CYS A 67 -10.62 -6.04 -3.89
C CYS A 67 -11.96 -5.36 -3.62
N ASP A 68 -12.55 -5.61 -2.45
CA ASP A 68 -13.88 -5.13 -2.08
C ASP A 68 -13.89 -4.53 -0.67
N ASN A 69 -14.40 -3.31 -0.53
CA ASN A 69 -14.46 -2.60 0.75
C ASN A 69 -13.12 -2.59 1.51
N VAL A 70 -12.02 -2.26 0.81
CA VAL A 70 -10.69 -2.16 1.42
C VAL A 70 -10.26 -0.71 1.61
N LYS A 71 -9.48 -0.47 2.65
CA LYS A 71 -8.81 0.81 2.90
C LYS A 71 -7.32 0.65 2.73
N VAL A 72 -6.69 1.50 1.92
CA VAL A 72 -5.23 1.46 1.71
C VAL A 72 -4.66 2.82 2.05
N ILE A 73 -3.72 2.85 3.00
CA ILE A 73 -3.02 4.04 3.47
C ILE A 73 -1.55 3.88 3.10
N VAL A 74 -1.06 4.69 2.16
CA VAL A 74 0.28 4.49 1.59
C VAL A 74 0.88 5.74 0.95
N VAL A 75 2.19 5.91 1.10
CA VAL A 75 3.01 6.79 0.26
C VAL A 75 3.59 5.95 -0.87
N CYS A 76 3.40 6.33 -2.13
CA CYS A 76 3.91 5.56 -3.25
C CYS A 76 4.24 6.40 -4.47
N HIS A 77 5.14 5.93 -5.34
CA HIS A 77 5.43 6.63 -6.60
C HIS A 77 4.32 6.45 -7.64
N ARG A 78 3.70 5.27 -7.73
CA ARG A 78 2.59 4.97 -8.65
C ARG A 78 1.53 4.13 -7.96
N LEU A 79 0.26 4.45 -8.20
CA LEU A 79 -0.87 3.64 -7.79
C LEU A 79 -1.64 3.15 -9.02
N CYS A 80 -2.01 1.87 -9.05
CA CYS A 80 -2.82 1.27 -10.11
C CYS A 80 -3.94 0.41 -9.53
N LEU A 81 -5.17 0.62 -10.00
CA LEU A 81 -6.39 -0.01 -9.51
C LEU A 81 -7.16 -0.72 -10.63
N SER A 82 -7.65 -1.94 -10.40
CA SER A 82 -8.51 -2.64 -11.35
C SER A 82 -9.47 -3.61 -10.67
N SER A 83 -10.70 -3.70 -11.17
CA SER A 83 -11.70 -4.64 -10.63
C SER A 83 -11.94 -4.49 -9.11
N THR A 84 -12.01 -3.26 -8.59
CA THR A 84 -12.20 -2.99 -7.15
C THR A 84 -13.52 -2.28 -6.85
N SER A 85 -14.17 -2.58 -5.72
CA SER A 85 -15.45 -1.95 -5.32
C SER A 85 -15.42 -1.43 -3.88
N GLY A 86 -16.01 -0.26 -3.63
CA GLY A 86 -16.17 0.32 -2.29
C GLY A 86 -14.84 0.63 -1.58
N CYS A 87 -13.77 0.86 -2.32
CA CYS A 87 -12.42 1.01 -1.75
C CYS A 87 -12.06 2.48 -1.50
N THR A 88 -11.33 2.74 -0.41
CA THR A 88 -10.82 4.07 -0.07
C THR A 88 -9.29 4.07 -0.05
N PHE A 89 -8.68 5.04 -0.73
CA PHE A 89 -7.24 5.17 -0.88
C PHE A 89 -6.77 6.49 -0.26
N TYR A 90 -6.05 6.40 0.85
CA TYR A 90 -5.39 7.54 1.50
C TYR A 90 -3.94 7.61 1.06
N ILE A 91 -3.64 8.48 0.09
CA ILE A 91 -2.38 8.42 -0.64
C ILE A 91 -1.62 9.72 -0.70
N LEU A 92 -0.31 9.57 -0.80
CA LEU A 92 0.62 10.62 -1.18
C LEU A 92 1.46 10.05 -2.35
N THR A 93 1.23 10.60 -3.55
CA THR A 93 1.86 10.15 -4.79
C THR A 93 2.19 11.35 -5.66
N PRO A 94 3.38 11.38 -6.31
CA PRO A 94 3.74 12.45 -7.23
C PRO A 94 3.14 12.23 -8.62
N THR A 95 2.58 11.04 -8.89
CA THR A 95 1.98 10.68 -10.18
C THR A 95 0.47 10.51 -10.05
N GLN A 96 -0.23 10.73 -11.17
CA GLN A 96 -1.66 10.48 -11.28
C GLN A 96 -1.97 8.98 -11.11
N PRO A 97 -2.87 8.59 -10.19
CA PRO A 97 -3.31 7.20 -10.05
C PRO A 97 -3.92 6.66 -11.35
N LEU A 98 -3.56 5.42 -11.70
CA LEU A 98 -4.11 4.72 -12.85
C LEU A 98 -5.35 3.92 -12.43
N ILE A 99 -6.51 4.31 -12.95
CA ILE A 99 -7.79 3.63 -12.69
C ILE A 99 -8.16 2.86 -13.96
N LEU A 100 -8.03 1.54 -13.90
CA LEU A 100 -8.36 0.65 -15.03
C LEU A 100 -9.85 0.26 -14.97
N LEU A 101 -10.25 -0.70 -15.81
CA LEU A 101 -11.64 -1.15 -15.92
C LEU A 101 -12.13 -1.91 -14.67
N GLY A 102 -13.44 -1.86 -14.44
CA GLY A 102 -14.14 -2.64 -13.42
C GLY A 102 -14.08 -2.07 -12.00
N ASN A 103 -13.83 -0.77 -11.85
CA ASN A 103 -13.83 -0.13 -10.53
C ASN A 103 -15.18 0.55 -10.23
N GLU A 104 -15.64 0.46 -8.98
CA GLU A 104 -16.91 1.04 -8.51
C GLU A 104 -16.74 1.66 -7.11
N ALA A 105 -17.41 2.79 -6.85
CA ALA A 105 -17.41 3.45 -5.53
C ALA A 105 -16.01 3.66 -4.92
N ILE A 106 -15.06 4.16 -5.72
CA ILE A 106 -13.69 4.44 -5.29
C ILE A 106 -13.58 5.86 -4.72
N SER A 107 -12.98 5.98 -3.54
CA SER A 107 -12.70 7.27 -2.90
C SER A 107 -11.20 7.49 -2.72
N PHE A 108 -10.73 8.70 -3.00
CA PHE A 108 -9.36 9.13 -2.73
C PHE A 108 -9.35 10.21 -1.65
N ALA A 109 -8.36 10.16 -0.78
CA ALA A 109 -8.14 11.15 0.26
C ALA A 109 -6.64 11.37 0.49
N PRO A 110 -6.24 12.51 1.07
CA PRO A 110 -4.86 12.76 1.45
C PRO A 110 -4.35 11.70 2.43
N PHE A 111 -3.09 11.31 2.29
CA PHE A 111 -2.38 10.54 3.31
C PHE A 111 -2.39 11.29 4.65
N HIS A 112 -2.74 10.61 5.74
CA HIS A 112 -3.00 11.23 7.04
C HIS A 112 -2.43 10.43 8.22
N THR A 113 -1.42 9.59 7.99
CA THR A 113 -0.85 8.71 9.01
C THR A 113 0.61 9.04 9.25
N HIS A 114 1.05 8.93 10.51
CA HIS A 114 2.44 9.13 10.90
C HIS A 114 2.90 7.94 11.77
N TYR A 115 4.15 7.53 11.62
CA TYR A 115 4.81 6.58 12.53
C TYR A 115 6.28 6.99 12.72
N PRO A 116 6.94 6.65 13.85
CA PRO A 116 8.21 7.25 14.24
C PRO A 116 9.35 7.18 13.21
N MET A 117 9.42 6.11 12.42
CA MET A 117 10.46 5.90 11.40
C MET A 117 10.03 6.39 10.00
N LEU A 118 8.86 7.03 9.86
CA LEU A 118 8.31 7.39 8.55
C LEU A 118 9.21 8.35 7.80
N GLU A 119 9.70 9.40 8.46
CA GLU A 119 10.57 10.40 7.85
C GLU A 119 11.87 9.76 7.34
N ASP A 120 12.52 8.94 8.18
CA ASP A 120 13.72 8.18 7.80
C ASP A 120 13.46 7.22 6.63
N HIS A 121 12.31 6.53 6.65
CA HIS A 121 11.90 5.62 5.58
C HIS A 121 11.59 6.36 4.27
N MET A 122 11.15 7.62 4.33
CA MET A 122 10.90 8.47 3.16
C MET A 122 12.17 9.11 2.63
N ALA A 123 13.12 9.44 3.52
CA ALA A 123 14.39 10.06 3.18
C ALA A 123 15.38 9.09 2.52
N GLN A 124 15.21 7.77 2.72
CA GLN A 124 16.09 6.78 2.10
C GLN A 124 16.09 6.92 0.57
N PRO A 125 17.28 7.13 -0.04
CA PRO A 125 17.38 7.30 -1.48
C PRO A 125 16.92 6.03 -2.17
N ALA A 126 15.80 6.15 -2.88
CA ALA A 126 15.41 5.25 -3.93
C ALA A 126 16.65 4.97 -4.80
N GLY A 127 17.14 3.73 -4.84
CA GLY A 127 18.32 3.32 -5.63
C GLY A 127 18.21 3.53 -7.16
N SER A 128 17.34 4.43 -7.60
CA SER A 128 17.08 4.87 -8.98
C SER A 128 17.07 6.41 -9.14
N GLY A 129 17.57 7.18 -8.17
CA GLY A 129 17.71 8.65 -8.29
C GLY A 129 16.39 9.44 -8.30
N LYS A 130 15.28 8.84 -7.84
CA LYS A 130 13.96 9.50 -7.74
C LYS A 130 13.45 9.40 -6.32
N SER A 131 13.53 10.48 -5.55
CA SER A 131 12.99 10.53 -4.19
C SER A 131 11.49 10.29 -4.18
N LEU A 132 10.98 9.64 -3.13
CA LEU A 132 9.55 9.68 -2.84
C LEU A 132 9.17 11.14 -2.52
N PRO A 133 7.94 11.56 -2.82
CA PRO A 133 7.46 12.88 -2.45
C PRO A 133 7.59 13.06 -0.92
N THR A 134 8.39 14.02 -0.51
CA THR A 134 8.48 14.47 0.88
C THR A 134 7.23 15.28 1.22
N SER A 135 6.61 14.99 2.35
CA SER A 135 5.56 15.82 2.93
C SER A 135 6.09 17.25 3.04
N VAL A 136 5.42 18.22 2.42
CA VAL A 136 5.68 19.66 2.61
C VAL A 136 4.85 20.13 3.78
#